data_AF-A0A2G2GA98-F1
#
_entry.id   AF-A0A2G2GA98-F1
#
_cell.length_a   1.000
_cell.length_b   1.000
_cell.length_c   1.000
_cell.angle_alpha   90.00
_cell.angle_beta   90.00
_cell.angle_gamma   90.00
#
_symmetry.space_group_name_H-M   'P 1'
#
loop_
_entity.id
_entity.type
_entity.pdbx_description
1 polymer ?
#
loop_
_entity_poly.entity_id
_entity_poly.type
_entity_poly.pdbx_seq_one_letter_code
_entity_poly.pdbx_strand_id
1 'polypeptide(L)'
;MVDIFPTVKIFSHINLETGQTLNSPFFFKTSNIREEKEKINFGSGISFDQTTGMLHVGSNKVPLHQIVTSGIEQDGSMGVVKQNIHANAPLMMLVLKNYNSILILDKEMYNSTYIQMFFLENYDKNFFELVEKSPYAKVYRVKI
;
A
#
# COMPACT_ATOMS: atom_id res chain seq x y z
N MET A 1 -6.83 -11.16 -2.90
CA MET A 1 -7.26 -10.30 -1.77
C MET A 1 -7.01 -8.82 -2.08
N VAL A 2 -5.78 -8.41 -2.42
CA VAL A 2 -5.45 -7.00 -2.73
C VAL A 2 -6.42 -6.29 -3.69
N ASP A 3 -6.94 -6.98 -4.72
CA ASP A 3 -7.85 -6.38 -5.72
C ASP A 3 -9.24 -6.03 -5.17
N ILE A 4 -9.70 -6.73 -4.13
CA ILE A 4 -10.99 -6.49 -3.48
C ILE A 4 -10.83 -5.82 -2.10
N PHE A 5 -9.61 -5.44 -1.75
CA PHE A 5 -9.30 -4.85 -0.44
C PHE A 5 -10.09 -3.59 -0.13
N PRO A 6 -10.29 -2.64 -1.08
CA PRO A 6 -11.14 -1.47 -0.85
C PRO A 6 -12.57 -1.87 -0.46
N THR A 7 -13.14 -2.86 -1.15
CA THR A 7 -14.48 -3.36 -0.89
C THR A 7 -14.59 -4.01 0.49
N VAL A 8 -13.61 -4.82 0.88
CA VAL A 8 -13.56 -5.41 2.22
C VAL A 8 -13.47 -4.32 3.30
N LYS A 9 -12.70 -3.26 3.04
CA LYS A 9 -12.54 -2.15 3.99
C LYS A 9 -13.84 -1.37 4.21
N ILE A 10 -14.77 -1.32 3.24
CA ILE A 10 -16.08 -0.64 3.39
C ILE A 10 -16.85 -1.20 4.60
N PHE A 11 -16.83 -2.52 4.83
CA PHE A 11 -17.54 -3.12 5.98
C PHE A 11 -17.01 -2.63 7.33
N SER A 12 -15.72 -2.31 7.42
CA SER A 12 -15.13 -1.70 8.63
C SER A 12 -15.42 -0.21 8.79
N HIS A 13 -16.00 0.43 7.77
CA HIS A 13 -16.33 1.85 7.73
C HIS A 13 -17.83 2.11 7.89
N ILE A 14 -18.61 1.11 8.29
CA ILE A 14 -20.02 1.32 8.60
C ILE A 14 -20.14 1.58 10.09
N ASN A 15 -20.70 2.73 10.45
CA ASN A 15 -21.07 2.98 11.84
C ASN A 15 -22.19 2.00 12.23
N LEU A 16 -21.94 1.16 13.23
CA LEU A 16 -22.86 0.08 13.61
C LEU A 16 -24.18 0.59 14.23
N GLU A 17 -24.19 1.81 14.78
CA GLU A 17 -25.38 2.40 15.41
C GLU A 17 -26.27 3.11 14.38
N THR A 18 -25.67 3.78 13.39
CA THR A 18 -26.39 4.62 12.42
C THR A 18 -26.52 4.02 11.03
N GLY A 19 -25.73 2.98 10.72
CA GLY A 19 -25.64 2.39 9.38
C GLY A 19 -24.95 3.29 8.34
N GLN A 20 -24.44 4.45 8.74
CA GLN A 20 -23.79 5.38 7.82
C GLN A 20 -22.37 4.92 7.46
N THR A 21 -22.05 5.04 6.18
CA THR A 21 -20.69 4.82 5.68
C THR A 21 -19.81 6.02 6.01
N LEU A 22 -18.72 5.78 6.72
CA LEU A 22 -17.61 6.70 6.89
C LEU A 22 -16.86 6.91 5.55
N ASN A 23 -15.99 7.92 5.51
CA ASN A 23 -15.21 8.23 4.31
C ASN A 23 -14.48 7.00 3.78
N SER A 24 -14.64 6.74 2.48
CA SER A 24 -13.95 5.64 1.81
C SER A 24 -12.47 5.98 1.65
N PRO A 25 -11.57 5.14 2.17
CA PRO A 25 -10.15 5.37 2.00
C PRO A 25 -9.70 5.22 0.54
N PHE A 26 -8.67 5.99 0.17
CA PHE A 26 -8.08 5.97 -1.16
C PHE A 26 -7.21 4.74 -1.36
N PHE A 27 -7.46 4.01 -2.45
CA PHE A 27 -6.67 2.86 -2.87
C PHE A 27 -6.65 2.76 -4.38
N PHE A 28 -5.45 2.62 -4.93
CA PHE A 28 -5.23 2.38 -6.34
C PHE A 28 -4.12 1.34 -6.52
N LYS A 29 -4.34 0.37 -7.39
CA LYS A 29 -3.36 -0.64 -7.76
C LYS A 29 -3.09 -0.53 -9.26
N THR A 30 -1.82 -0.59 -9.64
CA THR A 30 -1.42 -0.76 -11.03
C THR A 30 -0.34 -1.82 -11.18
N SER A 31 -0.34 -2.49 -12.33
CA SER A 31 0.80 -3.26 -12.85
C SER A 31 1.29 -2.70 -14.19
N ASN A 32 0.62 -1.67 -14.72
CA ASN A 32 1.03 -0.97 -15.93
C ASN A 32 1.97 0.16 -15.53
N ILE A 33 3.27 -0.11 -15.60
CA ILE A 33 4.32 0.84 -15.27
C ILE A 33 5.03 1.19 -16.57
N ARG A 34 4.92 2.45 -16.99
CA ARG A 34 5.67 2.99 -18.13
C ARG A 34 6.56 4.10 -17.62
N GLU A 35 7.86 3.83 -17.64
CA GLU A 35 8.86 4.80 -17.20
C GLU A 35 9.25 5.69 -18.38
N GLU A 36 9.03 6.98 -18.21
CA GLU A 36 9.58 8.05 -19.04
C GLU A 36 10.69 8.75 -18.24
N LYS A 37 11.50 9.59 -18.89
CA LYS A 37 12.71 10.18 -18.26
C LYS A 37 12.47 10.86 -16.92
N GLU A 38 11.36 11.60 -16.78
CA GLU A 38 11.06 12.39 -15.59
C GLU A 38 9.74 11.95 -14.90
N LYS A 39 8.97 11.08 -15.55
CA LYS A 39 7.63 10.68 -15.11
C LYS A 39 7.44 9.19 -15.23
N ILE A 40 6.76 8.60 -14.26
CA ILE A 40 6.30 7.22 -14.32
C ILE A 40 4.79 7.25 -14.53
N ASN A 41 4.33 6.70 -15.64
CA ASN A 41 2.91 6.60 -15.94
C ASN A 41 2.37 5.25 -15.44
N PHE A 42 1.32 5.32 -14.64
CA PHE A 42 0.67 4.17 -14.01
C PHE A 42 -0.62 3.73 -14.71
N GLY A 43 -0.99 4.40 -15.80
CA GLY A 43 -2.28 4.25 -16.46
C GLY A 43 -3.41 4.95 -15.71
N SER A 44 -4.62 4.90 -16.28
CA SER A 44 -5.85 5.45 -15.68
C SER A 44 -5.77 6.94 -15.30
N GLY A 45 -4.93 7.71 -16.01
CA GLY A 45 -4.72 9.13 -15.72
C GLY A 45 -3.90 9.41 -14.46
N ILE A 46 -3.18 8.40 -13.94
CA ILE A 46 -2.28 8.57 -12.79
C ILE A 46 -0.83 8.49 -13.26
N SER A 47 -0.04 9.49 -12.87
CA SER A 47 1.40 9.50 -13.11
C SER A 47 2.16 10.07 -11.92
N PHE A 48 3.42 9.69 -11.78
CA PHE A 48 4.33 10.18 -10.74
C PHE A 48 5.46 10.96 -11.37
N ASP A 49 5.68 12.17 -10.89
CA ASP A 49 6.81 13.00 -11.29
C ASP A 49 7.97 12.74 -10.33
N GLN A 50 9.04 12.13 -10.84
CA GLN A 50 10.20 11.71 -10.04
C GLN A 50 11.02 12.90 -9.53
N THR A 51 10.95 14.04 -10.22
CA THR A 51 11.74 15.23 -9.89
C THR A 51 11.12 16.03 -8.76
N THR A 52 9.79 16.13 -8.74
CA THR A 52 9.04 16.92 -7.75
C THR A 52 8.45 16.07 -6.63
N GLY A 53 8.39 14.75 -6.79
CA GLY A 53 7.76 13.85 -5.83
C GLY A 53 6.25 14.02 -5.76
N MET A 54 5.62 14.47 -6.86
CA MET A 54 4.18 14.70 -6.94
C MET A 54 3.49 13.61 -7.77
N LEU A 55 2.33 13.17 -7.29
CA LEU A 55 1.39 12.36 -8.06
C LEU A 55 0.42 13.26 -8.81
N HIS A 56 0.28 13.02 -10.11
CA HIS A 56 -0.82 13.52 -10.91
C HIS A 56 -1.94 12.48 -10.87
N VAL A 57 -3.12 12.88 -10.40
CA VAL A 57 -4.33 12.06 -10.39
C VAL A 57 -5.39 12.80 -11.20
N GLY A 58 -5.52 12.46 -12.48
CA GLY A 58 -6.31 13.22 -13.43
C GLY A 58 -5.75 14.64 -13.60
N SER A 59 -6.53 15.66 -13.26
CA SER A 59 -6.11 17.07 -13.31
C SER A 59 -5.42 17.55 -12.02
N ASN A 60 -5.49 16.79 -10.93
CA ASN A 60 -4.99 17.22 -9.63
C ASN A 60 -3.55 16.79 -9.41
N LYS A 61 -2.75 17.65 -8.76
CA LYS A 61 -1.42 17.31 -8.26
C LYS A 61 -1.49 17.10 -6.75
N VAL A 62 -1.05 15.94 -6.29
CA VAL A 62 -1.05 15.55 -4.88
C VAL A 62 0.37 15.18 -4.49
N PRO A 63 0.96 15.78 -3.44
CA PRO A 63 2.30 15.41 -3.00
C PRO A 63 2.29 13.98 -2.45
N LEU A 64 3.39 13.26 -2.62
CA LEU A 64 3.58 11.93 -2.08
C LEU A 64 4.32 11.96 -0.74
N HIS A 65 3.86 11.19 0.24
CA HIS A 65 4.44 11.17 1.57
C HIS A 65 5.73 10.39 1.63
N GLN A 66 5.65 9.12 1.24
CA GLN A 66 6.79 8.23 1.19
C GLN A 66 6.59 7.19 0.09
N ILE A 67 7.72 6.71 -0.42
CA ILE A 67 7.80 5.52 -1.27
C ILE A 67 8.33 4.40 -0.40
N VAL A 68 7.55 3.33 -0.30
CA VAL A 68 7.95 2.12 0.41
C VAL A 68 8.15 1.04 -0.64
N THR A 69 9.32 0.43 -0.66
CA THR A 69 9.64 -0.66 -1.57
C THR A 69 9.75 -1.92 -0.73
N SER A 70 8.91 -2.92 -1.01
CA SER A 70 8.92 -4.19 -0.31
C SER A 70 9.17 -5.34 -1.27
N GLY A 71 9.98 -6.30 -0.85
CA GLY A 71 10.10 -7.57 -1.54
C GLY A 71 10.89 -8.62 -0.79
N ILE A 72 10.83 -9.86 -1.28
CA ILE A 72 11.59 -10.99 -0.75
C ILE A 72 13.01 -10.90 -1.29
N GLU A 73 13.98 -10.83 -0.38
CA GLU A 73 15.41 -10.83 -0.67
C GLU A 73 15.90 -12.26 -0.99
N GLN A 74 17.15 -12.39 -1.44
CA GLN A 74 17.73 -13.69 -1.84
C GLN A 74 17.75 -14.72 -0.71
N ASP A 75 17.80 -14.27 0.55
CA ASP A 75 17.78 -15.11 1.75
C ASP A 75 16.36 -15.52 2.19
N GLY A 76 15.31 -15.12 1.46
CA GLY A 76 13.92 -15.37 1.81
C GLY A 76 13.33 -14.42 2.86
N SER A 77 14.12 -13.47 3.38
CA SER A 77 13.64 -12.42 4.28
C SER A 77 12.87 -11.35 3.51
N MET A 78 12.02 -10.58 4.21
CA MET A 78 11.33 -9.43 3.61
C MET A 78 12.19 -8.18 3.75
N GLY A 79 12.70 -7.68 2.63
CA GLY A 79 13.35 -6.39 2.52
C GLY A 79 12.32 -5.27 2.39
N VAL A 80 12.36 -4.29 3.30
CA VAL A 80 11.51 -3.09 3.24
C VAL A 80 12.41 -1.85 3.29
N VAL A 81 12.35 -1.05 2.22
CA VAL A 81 13.07 0.21 2.11
C VAL A 81 12.05 1.34 2.08
N LYS A 82 12.23 2.36 2.93
CA LYS A 82 11.35 3.53 3.00
C LYS A 82 12.12 4.78 2.59
N GLN A 83 11.55 5.53 1.66
CA GLN A 83 12.07 6.82 1.22
C GLN A 83 11.01 7.89 1.49
N ASN A 84 11.31 8.80 2.41
CA ASN A 84 10.44 9.93 2.71
C ASN A 84 10.60 11.01 1.65
N ILE A 85 9.49 11.57 1.19
CA ILE A 85 9.45 12.63 0.17
C ILE A 85 8.85 13.90 0.80
N HIS A 86 7.57 13.88 1.19
CA HIS A 86 6.88 15.02 1.81
C HIS A 86 6.24 14.63 3.15
N ALA A 87 6.67 15.24 4.27
CA ALA A 87 6.23 14.82 5.61
C ALA A 87 4.70 14.88 5.85
N ASN A 88 3.99 15.80 5.19
CA ASN A 88 2.55 16.06 5.42
C ASN A 88 1.66 15.65 4.24
N ALA A 89 2.18 14.89 3.29
CA ALA A 89 1.39 14.44 2.15
C ALA A 89 0.36 13.34 2.54
N PRO A 90 -0.81 13.31 1.87
CA PRO A 90 -1.89 12.38 2.23
C PRO A 90 -1.70 10.96 1.66
N LEU A 91 -0.92 10.80 0.58
CA LEU A 91 -0.78 9.56 -0.17
C LEU A 91 0.61 8.94 -0.01
N MET A 92 0.67 7.62 -0.05
CA MET A 92 1.88 6.79 0.04
C MET A 92 1.92 5.85 -1.16
N MET A 93 3.12 5.55 -1.63
CA MET A 93 3.35 4.62 -2.73
C MET A 93 4.04 3.38 -2.20
N LEU A 94 3.51 2.21 -2.51
CA LEU A 94 4.08 0.93 -2.14
C LEU A 94 4.47 0.17 -3.41
N VAL A 95 5.77 0.01 -3.63
CA VAL A 95 6.35 -0.73 -4.76
C VAL A 95 6.55 -2.18 -4.32
N LEU A 96 5.78 -3.08 -4.92
CA LEU A 96 5.75 -4.51 -4.59
C LEU A 96 6.61 -5.29 -5.59
N LYS A 97 7.92 -5.41 -5.31
CA LYS A 97 8.91 -5.99 -6.24
C LYS A 97 8.52 -7.38 -6.73
N ASN A 98 8.15 -8.29 -5.83
CA ASN A 98 7.81 -9.68 -6.19
C ASN A 98 6.55 -9.81 -7.04
N TYR A 99 5.71 -8.78 -7.09
CA TYR A 99 4.41 -8.81 -7.75
C TYR A 99 4.38 -7.91 -8.99
N ASN A 100 5.49 -7.23 -9.30
CA ASN A 100 5.58 -6.22 -10.36
C ASN A 100 4.36 -5.27 -10.36
N SER A 101 4.02 -4.75 -9.17
CA SER A 101 2.85 -3.89 -8.98
C SER A 101 3.15 -2.76 -8.03
N ILE A 102 2.38 -1.69 -8.17
CA ILE A 102 2.45 -0.51 -7.33
C ILE A 102 1.07 -0.30 -6.72
N LEU A 103 1.05 -0.04 -5.42
CA LEU A 103 -0.12 0.46 -4.73
C LEU A 103 0.08 1.94 -4.41
N ILE A 104 -0.96 2.74 -4.61
CA ILE A 104 -1.05 4.10 -4.10
C ILE A 104 -2.21 4.13 -3.12
N LEU A 105 -1.93 4.55 -1.90
CA LEU A 105 -2.87 4.41 -0.80
C LEU A 105 -2.75 5.59 0.16
N ASP A 106 -3.83 5.90 0.85
CA ASP A 106 -3.77 6.86 1.95
C ASP A 106 -3.13 6.25 3.22
N LYS A 107 -2.96 7.11 4.23
CA LYS A 107 -2.40 6.72 5.52
C LYS A 107 -3.21 5.62 6.22
N GLU A 108 -4.53 5.60 6.05
CA GLU A 108 -5.39 4.63 6.73
C GLU A 108 -5.21 3.23 6.14
N MET A 109 -5.25 3.12 4.81
CA MET A 109 -4.98 1.87 4.10
C MET A 109 -3.58 1.38 4.38
N TYR A 110 -2.60 2.29 4.43
CA TYR A 110 -1.22 1.92 4.73
C TYR A 110 -1.11 1.27 6.10
N ASN A 111 -1.75 1.88 7.10
CA ASN A 111 -1.72 1.40 8.49
C ASN A 111 -2.62 0.18 8.73
N SER A 112 -3.38 -0.26 7.73
CA SER A 112 -4.21 -1.45 7.89
C SER A 112 -3.36 -2.69 8.19
N THR A 113 -3.89 -3.56 9.04
CA THR A 113 -3.26 -4.82 9.43
C THR A 113 -2.88 -5.66 8.22
N TYR A 114 -3.73 -5.67 7.17
CA TYR A 114 -3.43 -6.39 5.94
C TYR A 114 -2.16 -5.86 5.26
N ILE A 115 -2.02 -4.55 5.04
CA ILE A 115 -0.83 -4.00 4.38
C ILE A 115 0.41 -4.19 5.24
N GLN A 116 0.32 -3.88 6.54
CA GLN A 116 1.45 -3.97 7.47
C GLN A 116 1.96 -5.40 7.61
N MET A 117 1.08 -6.36 7.87
CA MET A 117 1.51 -7.75 8.08
C MET A 117 1.86 -8.44 6.76
N PHE A 118 1.04 -8.27 5.72
CA PHE A 118 1.22 -9.01 4.47
C PHE A 118 2.35 -8.47 3.60
N PHE A 119 2.38 -7.17 3.29
CA PHE A 119 3.36 -6.61 2.37
C PHE A 119 4.64 -6.15 3.07
N LEU A 120 4.55 -5.73 4.35
CA LEU A 120 5.70 -5.17 5.07
C LEU A 120 6.28 -6.11 6.13
N GLU A 121 5.64 -7.25 6.41
CA GLU A 121 5.99 -8.13 7.56
C GLU A 121 6.13 -7.39 8.88
N ASN A 122 5.43 -6.26 9.03
CA ASN A 122 5.42 -5.45 10.23
C ASN A 122 4.25 -5.91 11.11
N TYR A 123 4.56 -6.71 12.14
CA TYR A 123 3.59 -7.22 13.10
C TYR A 123 4.21 -7.33 14.49
N ASP A 124 3.36 -7.26 15.51
CA ASP A 124 3.77 -7.46 16.90
C ASP A 124 3.87 -8.97 17.20
N LYS A 125 5.09 -9.44 17.52
CA LYS A 125 5.39 -10.85 17.81
C LYS A 125 4.81 -11.35 19.14
N ASN A 126 4.37 -10.43 20.01
CA ASN A 126 3.67 -10.78 21.24
C ASN A 126 2.25 -11.26 20.96
N PHE A 127 1.58 -10.66 19.96
CA PHE A 127 0.20 -10.99 19.61
C PHE A 127 0.09 -11.97 18.44
N PHE A 128 1.08 -11.99 17.55
CA PHE A 128 1.03 -12.80 16.33
C PHE A 128 2.30 -13.63 16.11
N GLU A 129 2.10 -14.79 15.51
CA GLU A 129 3.17 -15.67 15.07
C GLU A 129 2.95 -16.07 13.62
N LEU A 130 3.98 -15.84 12.80
CA LEU A 130 3.96 -16.26 11.40
C LEU A 130 4.13 -17.77 11.32
N VAL A 131 3.06 -18.48 10.96
CA VAL A 131 3.01 -19.94 10.83
C VAL A 131 3.39 -20.36 9.42
N GLU A 132 2.91 -19.63 8.41
CA GLU A 132 3.19 -19.91 7.00
C GLU A 132 3.56 -18.62 6.28
N LYS A 133 4.65 -18.66 5.52
CA LYS A 133 5.16 -17.54 4.74
C LYS A 133 5.32 -17.94 3.28
N SER A 134 4.51 -17.36 2.41
CA SER A 134 4.67 -17.47 0.97
C SER A 134 4.43 -16.12 0.26
N PRO A 135 4.84 -15.98 -1.02
CA PRO A 135 4.49 -14.82 -1.83
C PRO A 135 2.98 -14.71 -2.13
N TYR A 136 2.17 -15.72 -1.86
CA TYR A 136 0.75 -15.70 -2.21
C TYR A 136 -0.15 -15.59 -0.98
N ALA A 137 0.31 -16.12 0.15
CA ALA A 137 -0.41 -16.18 1.40
C ALA A 137 0.54 -16.09 2.60
N LYS A 138 0.06 -15.45 3.66
CA LYS A 138 0.71 -15.48 4.98
C LYS A 138 -0.33 -15.84 6.02
N VAL A 139 0.01 -16.80 6.86
CA VAL A 139 -0.87 -17.27 7.94
C VAL A 139 -0.26 -16.89 9.26
N TYR A 140 -1.04 -16.18 10.06
CA TYR A 140 -0.63 -15.75 11.40
C TYR A 140 -1.51 -16.43 12.45
N ARG A 141 -0.88 -17.02 13.46
CA ARG A 141 -1.55 -17.51 14.67
C ARG A 141 -1.61 -16.37 15.68
N VAL A 142 -2.78 -16.20 16.30
CA VAL A 142 -2.96 -15.25 17.41
C VAL A 142 -2.53 -15.92 18.71
N LYS A 143 -1.75 -15.21 19.54
CA LYS A 143 -1.06 -15.73 20.72
C LYS A 143 -1.71 -15.39 22.08
N ILE A 144 -2.92 -14.81 22.08
CA ILE A 144 -3.64 -14.25 23.23
C ILE A 144 -3.30 -14.91 24.57
#